data_AF-A0A428P4H8-F1
#
_entry.id   AF-A0A428P4H8-F1
#
_cell.length_a   1.000
_cell.length_b   1.000
_cell.length_c   1.000
_cell.angle_alpha   90.00
_cell.angle_beta   90.00
_cell.angle_gamma   90.00
#
_symmetry.space_group_name_H-M   'P 1'
#
loop_
_entity.id
_entity.type
_entity.pdbx_description
1 polymer ?
#
loop_
_entity_poly.entity_id
_entity_poly.type
_entity_poly.pdbx_seq_one_letter_code
_entity_poly.pdbx_strand_id
1 'polypeptide(L)'
;MADPLSLVSGLLAIVTATIQSSKVLYQTVQSFRDHPRSVRQLRDELDALAGVLHCLEDSARCEPSILIPLKLPLERCTEACADFRKLIVRCTKHSGEEGTTSFRDWARLRYMDNDINGFTAMLAGYKATIAIALADANLRSSTVTLHVLNEYKDMIRDTKQDLEAHLEEVTVKLQSLTRDSKSSPRQEPADIERFRK
;
A
#
# COMPACT_ATOMS: atom_id res chain seq x y z
N MET A 1 -1.28 9.71 -27.27
CA MET A 1 -1.59 8.60 -26.34
C MET A 1 -0.85 8.90 -25.06
N ALA A 2 -1.51 8.96 -23.90
CA ALA A 2 -0.83 9.29 -22.65
C ALA A 2 -0.03 8.06 -22.18
N ASP A 3 1.27 8.23 -21.98
CA ASP A 3 2.12 7.14 -21.49
C ASP A 3 1.73 6.76 -20.05
N PRO A 4 1.71 5.45 -19.71
CA PRO A 4 1.32 4.99 -18.37
C PRO A 4 2.14 5.64 -17.25
N LEU A 5 3.43 5.88 -17.48
CA LEU A 5 4.32 6.57 -16.53
C LEU A 5 3.96 8.05 -16.35
N SER A 6 3.53 8.71 -17.42
CA SER A 6 3.09 10.12 -17.36
C SER A 6 1.80 10.27 -16.56
N LEU A 7 0.87 9.33 -16.71
CA LEU A 7 -0.37 9.28 -15.91
C LEU A 7 -0.06 9.10 -14.42
N VAL A 8 0.82 8.14 -14.08
CA VAL A 8 1.21 7.89 -12.69
C VAL A 8 1.91 9.10 -12.07
N SER A 9 2.84 9.73 -12.81
CA SER A 9 3.51 10.95 -12.34
C SER A 9 2.53 12.09 -12.12
N GLY A 10 1.52 12.24 -12.99
CA GLY A 10 0.48 13.25 -12.83
C GLY A 10 -0.40 13.00 -11.60
N LEU A 11 -0.77 11.75 -11.33
CA LEU A 11 -1.55 11.38 -10.15
C LEU A 11 -0.76 11.56 -8.85
N LEU A 12 0.52 11.20 -8.83
CA LEU A 12 1.38 11.41 -7.67
C LEU A 12 1.55 12.91 -7.37
N ALA A 13 1.65 13.75 -8.42
CA ALA A 13 1.68 15.19 -8.26
C ALA A 13 0.40 15.73 -7.57
N ILE A 14 -0.77 15.15 -7.88
CA ILE A 14 -2.03 15.50 -7.20
C ILE A 14 -2.00 15.11 -5.72
N VAL A 15 -1.49 13.92 -5.37
CA VAL A 15 -1.33 13.50 -3.96
C VAL A 15 -0.43 14.49 -3.22
N THR A 16 0.73 14.82 -3.78
CA THR A 16 1.66 15.80 -3.20
C THR A 16 1.03 17.17 -3.05
N ALA A 17 0.29 17.64 -4.06
CA ALA A 17 -0.44 18.90 -3.98
C ALA A 17 -1.49 18.89 -2.87
N THR A 18 -2.19 17.77 -2.68
CA THR A 18 -3.17 17.59 -1.60
C THR A 18 -2.51 17.67 -0.23
N ILE A 19 -1.37 16.97 -0.04
CA ILE A 19 -0.57 17.01 1.20
C ILE A 19 -0.11 18.43 1.50
N GLN A 20 0.43 19.14 0.51
CA GLN A 20 0.90 20.51 0.73
C GLN A 20 -0.25 21.45 1.05
N SER A 21 -1.39 21.33 0.35
CA SER A 21 -2.56 22.18 0.58
C SER A 21 -3.13 21.98 1.99
N SER A 22 -3.28 20.72 2.44
CA SER A 22 -3.77 20.42 3.79
C SER A 22 -2.81 20.90 4.87
N LYS A 23 -1.49 20.70 4.68
CA LYS A 23 -0.45 21.19 5.60
C LYS A 23 -0.43 22.70 5.72
N VAL A 24 -0.49 23.41 4.59
CA VAL A 24 -0.49 24.88 4.56
C VAL A 24 -1.76 25.43 5.22
N LEU A 25 -2.90 24.75 5.04
CA LEU A 25 -4.13 25.08 5.79
C LEU A 25 -3.95 24.83 7.30
N TYR A 26 -3.42 23.68 7.71
CA TYR A 26 -3.15 23.36 9.12
C TYR A 26 -2.27 24.44 9.77
N GLN A 27 -1.17 24.82 9.13
CA GLN A 27 -0.26 25.87 9.62
C GLN A 27 -0.96 27.22 9.73
N THR A 28 -1.79 27.56 8.74
CA THR A 28 -2.60 28.78 8.78
C THR A 28 -3.51 28.75 10.00
N VAL A 29 -4.26 27.66 10.22
CA VAL A 29 -5.17 27.51 11.37
C VAL A 29 -4.41 27.52 12.70
N GLN A 30 -3.23 26.91 12.78
CA GLN A 30 -2.39 26.84 13.98
C GLN A 30 -1.77 28.19 14.38
N SER A 31 -1.59 29.11 13.43
CA SER A 31 -0.94 30.41 13.70
C SER A 31 -1.74 31.35 14.61
N PHE A 32 -3.03 31.08 14.83
CA PHE A 32 -3.90 31.89 15.68
C PHE A 32 -3.76 31.49 17.17
N ARG A 33 -3.71 32.47 18.08
CA ARG A 33 -3.51 32.21 19.54
C ARG A 33 -4.68 31.50 20.22
N ASP A 34 -5.91 31.93 19.93
CA ASP A 34 -7.11 31.41 20.58
C ASP A 34 -7.92 30.53 19.61
N HIS A 35 -8.18 29.28 20.02
CA HIS A 35 -8.94 28.34 19.21
C HIS A 35 -10.22 27.92 19.93
N PRO A 36 -11.41 28.19 19.37
CA PRO A 36 -12.62 27.50 19.81
C PRO A 36 -12.52 26.00 19.50
N ARG A 37 -13.38 25.20 20.13
CA ARG A 37 -13.39 23.73 19.98
C ARG A 37 -13.43 23.27 18.52
N SER A 38 -14.25 23.91 17.69
CA SER A 38 -14.40 23.59 16.27
C SER A 38 -13.10 23.76 15.47
N VAL A 39 -12.26 24.72 15.85
CA VAL A 39 -10.94 24.94 15.22
C VAL A 39 -9.95 23.86 15.61
N ARG A 40 -9.99 23.38 16.86
CA ARG A 40 -9.19 22.22 17.27
C ARG A 40 -9.62 20.97 16.51
N GLN A 41 -10.92 20.73 16.38
CA GLN A 41 -11.44 19.60 15.60
C GLN A 41 -11.02 19.67 14.13
N LEU A 42 -11.04 20.85 13.52
CA LEU A 42 -10.53 21.04 12.17
C LEU A 42 -9.03 20.69 12.07
N ARG A 43 -8.22 21.11 13.05
CA ARG A 43 -6.78 20.78 13.09
C ARG A 43 -6.54 19.29 13.24
N ASP A 44 -7.26 18.63 14.14
CA ASP A 44 -7.17 17.19 14.36
C ASP A 44 -7.54 16.43 13.09
N GLU A 45 -8.58 16.88 12.38
CA GLU A 45 -9.02 16.28 11.14
C GLU A 45 -8.02 16.52 9.98
N LEU A 46 -7.40 17.70 9.92
CA LEU A 46 -6.33 18.00 8.95
C LEU A 46 -5.08 17.15 9.17
N ASP A 47 -4.72 16.90 10.42
CA ASP A 47 -3.59 16.04 10.78
C ASP A 47 -3.89 14.57 10.43
N ALA A 48 -5.10 14.10 10.75
CA ALA A 48 -5.55 12.77 10.37
C ALA A 48 -5.62 12.59 8.83
N LEU A 49 -6.07 13.63 8.11
CA LEU A 49 -6.07 13.65 6.64
C LEU A 49 -4.64 13.57 6.09
N ALA A 50 -3.69 14.33 6.65
CA ALA A 50 -2.28 14.25 6.26
C ALA A 50 -1.71 12.85 6.46
N GLY A 51 -2.08 12.18 7.57
CA GLY A 51 -1.71 10.79 7.83
C GLY A 51 -2.15 9.84 6.73
N VAL A 52 -3.43 9.85 6.33
CA VAL A 52 -3.91 8.96 5.26
C VAL A 52 -3.34 9.32 3.89
N LEU A 53 -3.05 10.60 3.63
CA LEU A 53 -2.43 11.04 2.38
C LEU A 53 -0.96 10.56 2.28
N HIS A 54 -0.21 10.55 3.38
CA HIS A 54 1.14 9.98 3.39
C HIS A 54 1.10 8.46 3.18
N CYS A 55 0.19 7.74 3.86
CA CYS A 55 -0.02 6.31 3.58
C CYS A 55 -0.38 6.04 2.12
N LEU A 56 -1.16 6.93 1.51
CA LEU A 56 -1.52 6.86 0.09
C LEU A 56 -0.32 7.10 -0.82
N GLU A 57 0.50 8.10 -0.53
CA GLU A 57 1.73 8.38 -1.27
C GLU A 57 2.66 7.15 -1.26
N ASP A 58 2.86 6.54 -0.10
CA ASP A 58 3.70 5.35 0.05
C ASP A 58 3.11 4.15 -0.70
N SER A 59 1.81 3.91 -0.56
CA SER A 59 1.12 2.80 -1.24
C SER A 59 1.17 2.96 -2.76
N ALA A 60 1.04 4.19 -3.26
CA ALA A 60 1.09 4.47 -4.70
C ALA A 60 2.46 4.24 -5.34
N ARG A 61 3.55 4.23 -4.56
CA ARG A 61 4.89 3.84 -5.06
C ARG A 61 4.95 2.36 -5.42
N CYS A 62 4.16 1.53 -4.75
CA CYS A 62 4.08 0.08 -5.00
C CYS A 62 2.94 -0.28 -5.97
N GLU A 63 1.76 0.31 -5.78
CA GLU A 63 0.57 0.06 -6.60
C GLU A 63 -0.04 1.38 -7.10
N PRO A 64 0.48 1.95 -8.21
CA PRO A 64 0.02 3.26 -8.71
C PRO A 64 -1.47 3.30 -9.11
N SER A 65 -2.07 2.16 -9.40
CA SER A 65 -3.49 2.04 -9.77
C SER A 65 -4.43 2.48 -8.65
N ILE A 66 -3.99 2.48 -7.38
CA ILE A 66 -4.75 2.99 -6.23
C ILE A 66 -5.18 4.46 -6.41
N LEU A 67 -4.41 5.24 -7.18
CA LEU A 67 -4.67 6.67 -7.39
C LEU A 67 -5.75 6.94 -8.44
N ILE A 68 -6.03 5.99 -9.33
CA ILE A 68 -7.01 6.16 -10.41
C ILE A 68 -8.40 6.51 -9.87
N PRO A 69 -9.01 5.73 -8.95
CA PRO A 69 -10.33 6.06 -8.39
C PRO A 69 -10.31 7.32 -7.49
N LEU A 70 -9.13 7.71 -7.00
CA LEU A 70 -8.97 8.84 -6.07
C LEU A 70 -8.66 10.16 -6.76
N LYS A 71 -8.43 10.19 -8.08
CA LYS A 71 -8.06 11.42 -8.80
C LYS A 71 -8.99 12.59 -8.48
N LEU A 72 -10.30 12.42 -8.72
CA LEU A 72 -11.28 13.49 -8.49
C LEU A 72 -11.41 13.83 -7.00
N PRO A 73 -11.56 12.87 -6.06
CA PRO A 73 -11.53 13.16 -4.63
C PRO A 73 -10.32 14.00 -4.16
N LEU A 74 -9.12 13.67 -4.63
CA LEU A 74 -7.89 14.38 -4.27
C LEU A 74 -7.83 15.79 -4.86
N GLU A 75 -8.23 15.96 -6.12
CA GLU A 75 -8.35 17.29 -6.74
C GLU A 75 -9.33 18.19 -5.96
N ARG A 76 -10.52 17.66 -5.62
CA ARG A 76 -11.52 18.40 -4.85
C ARG A 76 -11.01 18.71 -3.43
N CYS A 77 -10.33 17.76 -2.78
CA CYS A 77 -9.74 17.97 -1.45
C CYS A 77 -8.66 19.06 -1.48
N THR A 78 -7.80 19.05 -2.51
CA THR A 78 -6.76 20.07 -2.73
C THR A 78 -7.37 21.46 -2.85
N GLU A 79 -8.39 21.60 -3.70
CA GLU A 79 -9.11 22.85 -3.93
C GLU A 79 -9.82 23.31 -2.66
N ALA A 80 -10.53 22.43 -1.96
CA ALA A 80 -11.23 22.73 -0.73
C ALA A 80 -10.29 23.27 0.35
N CYS A 81 -9.13 22.62 0.55
CA CYS A 81 -8.11 23.10 1.49
C CYS A 81 -7.58 24.48 1.09
N ALA A 82 -7.29 24.70 -0.19
CA ALA A 82 -6.76 25.96 -0.70
C ALA A 82 -7.79 27.10 -0.57
N ASP A 83 -9.05 26.85 -0.89
CA ASP A 83 -10.11 27.85 -0.83
C ASP A 83 -10.51 28.20 0.60
N PHE A 84 -10.58 27.22 1.49
CA PHE A 84 -10.81 27.48 2.91
C PHE A 84 -9.67 28.28 3.52
N ARG A 85 -8.41 28.02 3.13
CA ARG A 85 -7.29 28.87 3.53
C ARG A 85 -7.46 30.31 3.02
N LYS A 86 -7.83 30.51 1.75
CA LYS A 86 -8.07 31.85 1.19
C LYS A 86 -9.18 32.58 1.97
N LEU A 87 -10.22 31.86 2.39
CA LEU A 87 -11.29 32.37 3.23
C LEU A 87 -10.73 32.89 4.57
N ILE A 88 -9.95 32.07 5.29
CA ILE A 88 -9.30 32.46 6.55
C ILE A 88 -8.42 33.70 6.36
N VAL A 89 -7.55 33.70 5.34
CA VAL A 89 -6.64 34.83 5.06
C VAL A 89 -7.43 36.10 4.74
N ARG A 90 -8.49 36.02 3.94
CA ARG A 90 -9.35 37.18 3.62
C ARG A 90 -9.98 37.78 4.87
N CYS A 91 -10.48 36.93 5.77
CA CYS A 91 -11.15 37.35 6.99
C CYS A 91 -10.18 37.89 8.06
N THR A 92 -8.86 37.75 7.87
CA THR A 92 -7.83 38.14 8.85
C THR A 92 -6.96 39.30 8.39
N LYS A 93 -7.02 39.69 7.11
CA LYS A 93 -6.28 40.84 6.54
C LYS A 93 -6.57 42.20 7.19
N HIS A 94 -7.68 42.36 7.91
CA HIS A 94 -8.05 43.62 8.57
C HIS A 94 -7.60 43.71 10.03
N SER A 95 -6.91 42.69 10.56
CA SER A 95 -6.61 42.57 12.01
C SER A 95 -5.22 43.06 12.45
N GLY A 96 -4.54 43.91 11.67
CA GLY A 96 -3.47 44.80 12.18
C GLY A 96 -2.04 44.49 11.73
N GLU A 97 -1.33 45.55 11.33
CA GLU A 97 0.11 45.61 11.01
C GLU A 97 1.03 45.33 12.20
N GLU A 98 0.54 45.31 13.44
CA GLU A 98 1.37 45.08 14.62
C GLU A 98 0.64 44.23 15.66
N GLY A 99 1.16 43.02 15.93
CA GLY A 99 0.92 42.30 17.17
C GLY A 99 -0.36 41.44 17.23
N THR A 100 -0.21 40.16 16.89
CA THR A 100 -1.14 39.04 17.12
C THR A 100 -2.34 38.96 16.16
N THR A 101 -2.25 38.07 15.17
CA THR A 101 -3.38 37.66 14.32
C THR A 101 -4.43 36.97 15.18
N SER A 102 -5.38 37.74 15.69
CA SER A 102 -6.51 37.26 16.49
C SER A 102 -7.74 37.17 15.59
N PHE A 103 -8.09 35.95 15.15
CA PHE A 103 -9.31 35.70 14.39
C PHE A 103 -10.44 35.29 15.33
N ARG A 104 -11.14 36.27 15.90
CA ARG A 104 -12.18 36.02 16.92
C ARG A 104 -13.51 35.53 16.34
N ASP A 105 -13.69 35.66 15.02
CA ASP A 105 -14.97 35.42 14.32
C ASP A 105 -14.97 34.10 13.52
N TRP A 106 -14.44 33.02 14.10
CA TRP A 106 -14.47 31.68 13.48
C TRP A 106 -15.87 31.23 13.06
N ALA A 107 -16.90 31.65 13.80
CA ALA A 107 -18.29 31.33 13.50
C ALA A 107 -18.81 31.98 12.20
N ARG A 108 -18.13 33.01 11.67
CA ARG A 108 -18.54 33.71 10.45
C ARG A 108 -17.90 33.12 9.19
N LEU A 109 -16.96 32.19 9.32
CA LEU A 109 -16.39 31.51 8.17
C LEU A 109 -17.47 30.65 7.51
N ARG A 110 -17.77 30.94 6.24
CA ARG A 110 -18.66 30.13 5.42
C ARG A 110 -17.94 29.67 4.16
N TYR A 111 -17.90 28.36 3.96
CA TYR A 111 -17.39 27.72 2.75
C TYR A 111 -18.48 26.86 2.14
N MET A 112 -18.88 27.18 0.90
CA MET A 112 -20.03 26.53 0.23
C MET A 112 -21.26 26.44 1.15
N ASP A 113 -21.64 27.57 1.73
CA ASP A 113 -22.73 27.69 2.72
C ASP A 113 -22.61 26.83 3.98
N ASN A 114 -21.48 26.16 4.21
CA ASN A 114 -21.21 25.41 5.43
C ASN A 114 -20.32 26.21 6.38
N ASP A 115 -20.53 26.03 7.67
CA ASP A 115 -19.65 26.56 8.71
C ASP A 115 -18.35 25.73 8.81
N ILE A 116 -17.49 26.07 9.77
CA ILE A 116 -16.26 25.33 10.02
C ILE A 116 -16.50 23.84 10.36
N ASN A 117 -17.64 23.50 10.97
CA ASN A 117 -17.96 22.12 11.31
C ASN A 117 -18.36 21.35 10.06
N GLY A 118 -19.15 21.94 9.17
CA GLY A 118 -19.49 21.36 7.88
C GLY A 118 -18.25 21.18 6.99
N PHE A 119 -17.32 22.12 7.00
CA PHE A 119 -16.03 21.94 6.33
C PHE A 119 -15.20 20.80 6.94
N THR A 120 -15.15 20.70 8.27
CA THR A 120 -14.48 19.60 8.97
C THR A 120 -15.09 18.24 8.60
N ALA A 121 -16.43 18.15 8.53
CA ALA A 121 -17.12 16.94 8.10
C ALA A 121 -16.82 16.59 6.63
N MET A 122 -16.69 17.59 5.76
CA MET A 122 -16.28 17.39 4.36
C MET A 122 -14.86 16.79 4.27
N LEU A 123 -13.90 17.31 5.05
CA LEU A 123 -12.55 16.74 5.14
C LEU A 123 -12.56 15.30 5.66
N ALA A 124 -13.39 15.01 6.66
CA ALA A 124 -13.58 13.65 7.15
C ALA A 124 -14.12 12.70 6.06
N GLY A 125 -14.99 13.20 5.17
CA GLY A 125 -15.43 12.49 3.98
C GLY A 125 -14.26 12.13 3.04
N TYR A 126 -13.42 13.09 2.68
CA TYR A 126 -12.23 12.83 1.86
C TYR A 126 -11.27 11.84 2.53
N LYS A 127 -10.99 12.03 3.82
CA LYS A 127 -10.15 11.11 4.61
C LYS A 127 -10.70 9.69 4.58
N ALA A 128 -12.00 9.52 4.80
CA ALA A 128 -12.66 8.21 4.78
C ALA A 128 -12.57 7.56 3.39
N THR A 129 -12.81 8.31 2.30
CA THR A 129 -12.65 7.79 0.94
C THR A 129 -11.23 7.28 0.68
N ILE A 130 -10.21 8.04 1.09
CA ILE A 130 -8.81 7.64 0.95
C ILE A 130 -8.51 6.39 1.79
N ALA A 131 -8.97 6.36 3.04
CA ALA A 131 -8.79 5.22 3.93
C ALA A 131 -9.45 3.94 3.40
N ILE A 132 -10.63 4.04 2.78
CA ILE A 132 -11.32 2.91 2.14
C ILE A 132 -10.50 2.38 0.96
N ALA A 133 -9.96 3.26 0.10
CA ALA A 133 -9.12 2.85 -1.01
C ALA A 133 -7.82 2.16 -0.54
N LEU A 134 -7.22 2.65 0.55
CA LEU A 134 -6.07 1.99 1.19
C LEU A 134 -6.43 0.61 1.75
N ALA A 135 -7.59 0.49 2.40
CA ALA A 135 -8.08 -0.79 2.89
C ALA A 135 -8.32 -1.78 1.74
N ASP A 136 -8.94 -1.34 0.63
CA ASP A 136 -9.15 -2.18 -0.57
C ASP A 136 -7.82 -2.69 -1.15
N ALA A 137 -6.84 -1.81 -1.32
CA ALA A 137 -5.52 -2.19 -1.82
C ALA A 137 -4.81 -3.20 -0.91
N ASN A 138 -4.85 -2.98 0.41
CA ASN A 138 -4.29 -3.90 1.39
C ASN A 138 -4.99 -5.28 1.37
N LEU A 139 -6.31 -5.31 1.22
CA LEU A 139 -7.10 -6.55 1.10
C LEU A 139 -6.76 -7.32 -0.18
N ARG A 140 -6.63 -6.61 -1.32
CA ARG A 140 -6.21 -7.19 -2.60
C ARG A 140 -4.81 -7.81 -2.47
N SER A 141 -3.85 -7.07 -1.93
CA SER A 141 -2.48 -7.57 -1.71
C SER A 141 -2.43 -8.81 -0.81
N SER A 142 -3.21 -8.81 0.27
CA SER A 142 -3.30 -9.95 1.21
C SER A 142 -3.89 -11.19 0.54
N THR A 143 -4.93 -11.01 -0.29
CA THR A 143 -5.58 -12.11 -1.03
C THR A 143 -4.61 -12.74 -2.03
N VAL A 144 -3.85 -11.92 -2.78
CA VAL A 144 -2.81 -12.42 -3.70
C VAL A 144 -1.73 -13.19 -2.96
N THR A 145 -1.27 -12.69 -1.81
CA THR A 145 -0.24 -13.35 -1.00
C THR A 145 -0.70 -14.72 -0.50
N LEU A 146 -1.95 -14.83 -0.02
CA LEU A 146 -2.53 -16.11 0.42
C LEU A 146 -2.63 -17.12 -0.73
N HIS A 147 -3.02 -16.66 -1.93
CA HIS A 147 -3.11 -17.51 -3.10
C HIS A 147 -1.76 -18.11 -3.48
N VAL A 148 -0.73 -17.25 -3.62
CA VAL A 148 0.63 -17.67 -3.96
C VAL A 148 1.19 -18.63 -2.90
N LEU A 149 0.94 -18.38 -1.62
CA LEU A 149 1.37 -19.27 -0.54
C LEU A 149 0.74 -20.67 -0.66
N ASN A 150 -0.53 -20.74 -1.07
CA ASN A 150 -1.19 -22.01 -1.29
C ASN A 150 -0.62 -22.76 -2.51
N GLU A 151 -0.33 -22.05 -3.60
CA GLU A 151 0.33 -22.65 -4.77
C GLU A 151 1.71 -23.21 -4.42
N TYR A 152 2.51 -22.48 -3.63
CA TYR A 152 3.80 -22.99 -3.15
C TYR A 152 3.65 -24.23 -2.28
N LYS A 153 2.64 -24.27 -1.42
CA LYS A 153 2.36 -25.45 -0.58
C LYS A 153 2.04 -26.67 -1.44
N ASP A 154 1.23 -26.50 -2.48
CA ASP A 154 0.88 -27.57 -3.40
C ASP A 154 2.11 -28.03 -4.19
N MET A 155 2.92 -27.10 -4.70
CA MET A 155 4.17 -27.41 -5.42
C MET A 155 5.19 -28.16 -4.55
N ILE A 156 5.35 -27.76 -3.28
CA ILE A 156 6.23 -28.46 -2.32
C ILE A 156 5.72 -29.88 -2.07
N ARG A 157 4.41 -30.05 -1.91
CA ARG A 157 3.80 -31.36 -1.71
C ARG A 157 4.03 -32.27 -2.91
N ASP A 158 3.78 -31.77 -4.11
CA ASP A 158 3.89 -32.55 -5.34
C ASP A 158 5.37 -32.93 -5.60
N THR A 159 6.29 -31.97 -5.46
CA THR A 159 7.75 -32.23 -5.57
C THR A 159 8.22 -33.26 -4.55
N LYS A 160 7.71 -33.21 -3.32
CA LYS A 160 8.03 -34.20 -2.28
C LYS A 160 7.58 -35.60 -2.71
N GLN A 161 6.36 -35.73 -3.23
CA GLN A 161 5.83 -37.02 -3.69
C GLN A 161 6.66 -37.58 -4.85
N ASP A 162 7.07 -36.74 -5.79
CA ASP A 162 7.93 -37.13 -6.90
C ASP A 162 9.31 -37.62 -6.42
N LEU A 163 9.90 -36.93 -5.45
CA LEU A 163 11.17 -37.33 -4.83
C LEU A 163 11.05 -38.65 -4.07
N GLU A 164 9.97 -38.86 -3.31
CA GLU A 164 9.70 -40.12 -2.61
C GLU A 164 9.52 -41.28 -3.61
N ALA A 165 8.78 -41.07 -4.69
CA ALA A 165 8.62 -42.06 -5.75
C ALA A 165 9.95 -42.39 -6.45
N HIS A 166 10.79 -41.39 -6.70
CA HIS A 166 12.10 -41.59 -7.31
C HIS A 166 13.05 -42.38 -6.41
N LEU A 167 13.04 -42.11 -5.09
CA LEU A 167 13.82 -42.88 -4.12
C LEU A 167 13.38 -44.35 -4.05
N GLU A 168 12.08 -44.62 -4.12
CA GLU A 168 11.55 -45.97 -4.14
C GLU A 168 12.00 -46.73 -5.41
N GLU A 169 11.94 -46.09 -6.57
CA GLU A 169 12.40 -46.66 -7.84
C GLU A 169 13.89 -47.03 -7.80
N VAL A 170 14.73 -46.12 -7.28
CA VAL A 170 16.17 -46.36 -7.11
C VAL A 170 16.41 -47.53 -6.15
N THR A 171 15.65 -47.61 -5.07
CA THR A 171 15.76 -48.69 -4.08
C THR A 171 15.42 -50.04 -4.69
N VAL A 172 14.35 -50.12 -5.48
CA VAL A 172 13.95 -51.35 -6.20
C VAL A 172 15.04 -51.79 -7.19
N LYS A 173 15.62 -50.86 -7.96
CA LYS A 173 16.72 -51.16 -8.91
C LYS A 173 17.99 -51.66 -8.19
N LEU A 174 18.33 -51.09 -7.04
CA LEU A 174 19.48 -51.56 -6.25
C LEU A 174 19.26 -52.97 -5.71
N GLN A 175 18.04 -53.28 -5.27
CA GLN A 175 17.69 -54.62 -4.78
C GLN A 175 17.74 -55.68 -5.88
N SER A 176 17.26 -55.38 -7.09
CA SER A 176 17.31 -56.34 -8.21
C SER A 176 18.74 -56.65 -8.65
N LEU A 177 19.60 -55.63 -8.80
CA LEU A 177 21.02 -55.81 -9.12
C LEU A 177 21.76 -56.67 -8.08
N THR A 178 21.47 -56.43 -6.79
CA THR A 178 22.07 -57.21 -5.70
C THR A 178 21.63 -58.68 -5.76
N ARG A 179 20.39 -58.95 -6.21
CA ARG A 179 19.83 -60.30 -6.32
C ARG A 179 20.41 -61.06 -7.53
N ASP A 180 20.59 -60.38 -8.67
CA ASP A 180 21.24 -60.96 -9.86
C ASP A 180 22.73 -61.27 -9.64
N SER A 181 23.43 -60.48 -8.81
CA SER A 181 24.82 -60.78 -8.43
C SER A 181 24.98 -62.08 -7.61
N LYS A 182 23.94 -62.48 -6.86
CA LYS A 182 23.95 -63.70 -6.04
C LYS A 182 23.53 -64.96 -6.82
N SER A 183 22.89 -64.82 -7.97
CA SER A 183 22.40 -65.93 -8.79
C SER A 183 23.37 -66.35 -9.91
N SER A 184 24.47 -65.62 -10.12
CA SER A 184 25.55 -66.06 -11.02
C SER A 184 26.43 -67.09 -10.32
N PRO A 185 26.43 -68.39 -10.71
CA PRO A 185 27.42 -69.33 -10.23
C PRO A 185 28.75 -68.88 -10.81
N ARG A 186 29.73 -68.65 -9.95
CA ARG A 186 31.14 -68.50 -10.33
C ARG A 186 31.54 -69.80 -11.04
N GLN A 187 31.46 -69.83 -12.38
CA GLN A 187 32.09 -70.86 -13.17
C GLN A 187 33.60 -70.62 -13.08
N GLU A 188 34.25 -71.35 -12.18
CA GLU A 188 35.68 -71.60 -12.31
C GLU A 188 35.93 -72.28 -13.66
N PRO A 189 36.79 -71.75 -14.54
CA PRO A 189 37.15 -72.44 -15.75
C PRO A 189 38.03 -73.63 -15.36
N ALA A 190 37.44 -74.82 -15.39
CA ALA A 190 38.13 -76.08 -15.35
C ALA A 190 38.87 -76.29 -16.68
N ASP A 191 40.04 -75.67 -16.84
CA ASP A 191 40.92 -75.91 -17.99
C ASP A 191 42.39 -75.56 -17.66
N ILE A 192 42.95 -76.16 -16.61
CA ILE A 192 44.41 -76.28 -16.47
C ILE A 192 44.73 -77.66 -15.90
N GLU A 193 44.87 -78.65 -16.80
CA GLU A 193 46.03 -79.56 -16.82
C GLU A 193 45.85 -80.57 -17.95
N ARG A 194 46.18 -80.13 -19.17
CA ARG A 194 46.46 -81.01 -20.30
C ARG A 194 47.82 -80.75 -20.91
N PHE A 195 48.83 -80.42 -20.09
CA PHE A 195 50.22 -80.45 -20.51
C PHE A 195 51.15 -80.71 -19.33
N ARG A 196 51.38 -81.98 -19.00
CA ARG A 196 52.74 -82.46 -18.74
C ARG A 196 52.86 -83.95 -19.05
N LYS A 197 53.63 -84.17 -20.10
CA LYS A 197 54.20 -85.45 -20.52
C LYS A 197 55.51 -85.66 -19.76
#